data_AF-A0A2E8L4X5-F1
#
_entry.id   AF-A0A2E8L4X5-F1
#
_cell.length_a   1.000
_cell.length_b   1.000
_cell.length_c   1.000
_cell.angle_alpha   90.00
_cell.angle_beta   90.00
_cell.angle_gamma   90.00
#
_symmetry.space_group_name_H-M   'P 1'
#
loop_
_entity.id
_entity.type
_entity.pdbx_description
1 polymer ?
#
loop_
_entity_poly.entity_id
_entity_poly.type
_entity_poly.pdbx_seq_one_letter_code
_entity_poly.pdbx_strand_id
1 'polypeptide(L)'
;MPSCPSSDNSTGLAGHVLASKSGRGKRLLVIGYLDTVFPPNSLFQRYRRGDNRRSGPDVTDMKGGQMVMLYPLKALDAKGLQEDLTVAVKLNSNEKTGKLSSRKNHEYQVALHDYALVHEVTGTNNLMRVRKGLGYARYVVNGKA
;
A
#
# COMPACT_ATOMS: atom_id res chain seq x y z
N MET A 1 0.06 -9.67 29.20
CA MET A 1 0.64 -8.55 28.43
C MET A 1 -0.50 -7.61 28.08
N PRO A 2 -0.45 -6.33 28.48
CA PRO A 2 -1.35 -5.35 27.87
C PRO A 2 -1.04 -5.36 26.37
N SER A 3 -2.08 -5.46 25.56
CA SER A 3 -2.00 -5.48 24.10
C SER A 3 -1.09 -4.36 23.60
N CYS A 4 -0.27 -4.66 22.59
CA CYS A 4 0.45 -3.63 21.87
C CYS A 4 -0.51 -2.46 21.56
N PRO A 5 -0.13 -1.20 21.84
CA PRO A 5 -1.00 -0.04 21.67
C PRO A 5 -1.44 0.20 20.21
N SER A 6 -1.05 -0.66 19.27
CA SER A 6 -1.50 -0.65 17.88
C SER A 6 -2.82 -1.40 17.64
N SER A 7 -3.38 -2.12 18.64
CA SER A 7 -4.65 -2.84 18.49
C SER A 7 -5.89 -1.99 18.76
N ASP A 8 -5.73 -0.71 19.11
CA ASP A 8 -6.88 0.17 19.24
C ASP A 8 -7.42 0.50 17.84
N ASN A 9 -8.56 -0.09 17.50
CA ASN A 9 -9.32 0.19 16.28
C ASN A 9 -10.04 1.55 16.34
N SER A 10 -9.84 2.34 17.41
CA SER A 10 -10.36 3.71 17.56
C SER A 10 -9.72 4.76 16.64
N THR A 11 -8.65 4.41 15.92
CA THR A 11 -8.07 5.32 14.93
C THR A 11 -9.04 5.45 13.76
N GLY A 12 -9.52 6.66 13.48
CA GLY A 12 -10.36 7.02 12.32
C GLY A 12 -9.64 6.86 10.97
N LEU A 13 -9.14 5.66 10.69
CA LEU A 13 -8.55 5.27 9.43
C LEU A 13 -9.66 4.89 8.46
N ALA A 14 -9.49 5.27 7.19
CA ALA A 14 -10.42 4.87 6.14
C ALA A 14 -10.45 3.35 5.97
N GLY A 15 -11.58 2.82 5.48
CA GLY A 15 -11.70 1.41 5.10
C GLY A 15 -10.65 1.00 4.05
N HIS A 16 -10.38 -0.30 3.97
CA HIS A 16 -9.59 -0.86 2.87
C HIS A 16 -10.43 -0.92 1.59
N VAL A 17 -9.80 -0.69 0.44
CA VAL A 17 -10.44 -0.81 -0.87
C VAL A 17 -10.01 -2.12 -1.51
N LEU A 18 -10.98 -2.89 -1.99
CA LEU A 18 -10.77 -4.04 -2.87
C LEU A 18 -11.65 -3.86 -4.10
N ALA A 19 -11.03 -3.79 -5.26
CA ALA A 19 -11.70 -3.77 -6.55
C ALA A 19 -11.19 -4.93 -7.38
N SER A 20 -12.07 -5.65 -8.06
CA SER A 20 -11.68 -6.77 -8.92
C SER A 20 -12.44 -6.76 -10.23
N LYS A 21 -11.80 -7.30 -11.26
CA LYS A 21 -12.40 -7.60 -12.55
C LYS A 21 -11.93 -8.99 -12.97
N SER A 22 -12.89 -9.84 -13.31
CA SER A 22 -12.63 -11.22 -13.72
C SER A 22 -12.38 -11.29 -15.21
N GLY A 23 -11.46 -12.17 -15.60
CA GLY A 23 -11.15 -12.54 -16.98
C GLY A 23 -10.83 -14.04 -17.07
N ARG A 24 -10.41 -14.52 -18.23
CA ARG A 24 -10.17 -15.94 -18.51
C ARG A 24 -8.73 -16.40 -18.26
N GLY A 25 -7.86 -15.52 -17.76
CA GLY A 25 -6.44 -15.79 -17.53
C GLY A 25 -6.01 -15.85 -16.06
N LYS A 26 -4.69 -15.72 -15.86
CA LYS A 26 -4.06 -15.73 -14.53
C LYS A 26 -4.62 -14.61 -13.65
N ARG A 27 -4.65 -14.89 -12.35
CA ARG A 27 -5.16 -13.97 -11.32
C ARG A 27 -4.02 -13.14 -10.76
N LEU A 28 -4.02 -11.86 -11.08
CA LEU A 28 -3.05 -10.89 -10.61
C LEU A 28 -3.64 -10.05 -9.47
N LEU A 29 -2.97 -10.05 -8.33
CA LEU A 29 -3.23 -9.12 -7.23
C LEU A 29 -2.24 -7.96 -7.29
N VAL A 30 -2.73 -6.73 -7.33
CA VAL A 30 -1.92 -5.52 -7.19
C VAL A 30 -2.21 -4.88 -5.83
N ILE A 31 -1.16 -4.66 -5.05
CA ILE A 31 -1.23 -4.19 -3.67
C ILE A 31 -0.61 -2.80 -3.56
N GLY A 32 -1.30 -1.93 -2.83
CA GLY A 32 -0.79 -0.65 -2.37
C GLY A 32 -1.50 -0.19 -1.10
N TYR A 33 -1.23 1.02 -0.64
CA TYR A 33 -1.86 1.62 0.53
C TYR A 33 -2.17 3.11 0.31
N LEU A 34 -3.18 3.63 1.03
CA LEU A 34 -3.75 4.96 0.91
C LEU A 34 -3.25 5.93 1.98
N ASP A 35 -2.83 5.42 3.14
CA ASP A 35 -2.37 6.24 4.24
C ASP A 35 -1.01 6.88 3.93
N THR A 36 -0.76 8.02 4.57
CA THR A 36 0.48 8.78 4.42
C THR A 36 1.03 9.09 5.81
N VAL A 37 2.33 9.37 5.91
CA VAL A 37 2.93 9.85 7.15
C VAL A 37 2.58 11.31 7.48
N PHE A 38 1.92 12.01 6.56
CA PHE A 38 1.66 13.45 6.67
C PHE A 38 0.31 13.70 7.36
N PRO A 39 0.29 14.29 8.56
CA PRO A 39 -0.96 14.62 9.24
C PRO A 39 -1.69 15.78 8.54
N PRO A 40 -3.01 15.97 8.76
CA PRO A 40 -3.80 17.01 8.09
C PRO A 40 -3.25 18.44 8.28
N ASN A 41 -2.59 18.71 9.40
CA ASN A 41 -1.97 20.01 9.73
C ASN A 41 -0.51 20.15 9.27
N SER A 42 0.03 19.18 8.52
CA SER A 42 1.37 19.27 7.93
C SER A 42 1.50 20.52 7.05
N LEU A 43 2.65 21.19 7.10
CA LEU A 43 2.97 22.27 6.16
C LEU A 43 3.25 21.73 4.74
N PHE A 44 3.60 20.45 4.62
CA PHE A 44 3.82 19.77 3.35
C PHE A 44 2.54 19.04 2.90
N GLN A 45 1.61 19.82 2.33
CA GLN A 45 0.30 19.33 1.86
C GLN A 45 0.04 19.63 0.38
N ARG A 46 0.97 20.29 -0.31
CA ARG A 46 0.77 20.76 -1.68
C ARG A 46 1.53 19.90 -2.67
N TYR A 47 0.84 19.46 -3.70
CA TYR A 47 1.45 18.94 -4.92
C TYR A 47 1.97 20.09 -5.78
N ARG A 48 3.17 19.94 -6.32
CA ARG A 48 3.80 20.86 -7.26
C ARG A 48 4.39 20.08 -8.43
N ARG A 49 4.20 20.62 -9.64
CA ARG A 49 4.81 20.12 -10.86
C ARG A 49 5.94 21.08 -11.25
N GLY A 50 7.18 20.62 -11.17
CA GLY A 50 8.31 21.24 -11.86
C GLY A 50 8.53 20.57 -13.22
N ASP A 51 9.59 20.97 -13.92
CA ASP A 51 9.86 20.53 -15.30
C ASP A 51 9.99 19.00 -15.39
N ASN A 52 11.00 18.46 -14.72
CA ASN A 52 11.28 17.01 -14.71
C ASN A 52 10.93 16.33 -13.38
N ARG A 53 10.44 17.08 -12.39
CA ARG A 53 10.16 16.57 -11.05
C ARG A 53 8.77 16.95 -10.58
N ARG A 54 8.14 16.02 -9.86
CA ARG A 54 6.89 16.25 -9.15
C ARG A 54 7.19 16.14 -7.66
N SER A 55 6.70 17.08 -6.86
CA SER A 55 6.88 17.08 -5.41
C SER A 55 5.54 17.25 -4.71
N GLY A 56 5.41 16.65 -3.54
CA GLY A 56 4.19 16.69 -2.75
C GLY A 56 4.16 15.55 -1.75
N PRO A 57 3.23 15.59 -0.79
CA PRO A 57 3.08 14.52 0.18
C PRO A 57 2.81 13.21 -0.54
N ASP A 58 3.54 12.16 -0.15
CA ASP A 58 3.27 10.78 -0.56
C ASP A 58 3.43 10.52 -2.09
N VAL A 59 4.00 11.48 -2.84
CA VAL A 59 4.15 11.39 -4.30
C VAL A 59 4.98 10.17 -4.71
N THR A 60 6.05 9.86 -3.98
CA THR A 60 6.89 8.68 -4.23
C THR A 60 6.37 7.44 -3.52
N ASP A 61 5.97 7.60 -2.26
CA ASP A 61 5.58 6.51 -1.37
C ASP A 61 4.22 6.89 -0.78
N MET A 62 3.08 6.50 -1.39
CA MET A 62 3.02 5.70 -2.62
C MET A 62 2.00 6.12 -3.70
N LYS A 63 1.53 7.37 -3.70
CA LYS A 63 0.60 7.87 -4.73
C LYS A 63 1.13 7.73 -6.15
N GLY A 64 2.43 7.90 -6.36
CA GLY A 64 3.07 7.67 -7.66
C GLY A 64 2.94 6.21 -8.11
N GLY A 65 3.19 5.26 -7.22
CA GLY A 65 2.99 3.83 -7.46
C GLY A 65 1.53 3.49 -7.80
N GLN A 66 0.57 4.14 -7.12
CA GLN A 66 -0.86 4.01 -7.44
C GLN A 66 -1.22 4.47 -8.86
N MET A 67 -0.57 5.52 -9.35
CA MET A 67 -0.75 5.96 -10.73
C MET A 67 -0.12 4.97 -11.72
N VAL A 68 1.07 4.47 -11.41
CA VAL A 68 1.76 3.48 -12.25
C VAL A 68 0.97 2.17 -12.35
N MET A 69 0.22 1.77 -11.32
CA MET A 69 -0.70 0.62 -11.43
C MET A 69 -2.00 0.95 -12.18
N LEU A 70 -2.58 2.14 -11.99
CA LEU A 70 -3.90 2.47 -12.55
C LEU A 70 -3.87 2.69 -14.07
N TYR A 71 -2.84 3.34 -14.59
CA TYR A 71 -2.79 3.70 -16.02
C TYR A 71 -2.64 2.51 -16.96
N PRO A 72 -1.81 1.49 -16.67
CA PRO A 72 -1.79 0.25 -17.43
C PRO A 72 -3.14 -0.45 -17.46
N LEU A 73 -3.87 -0.49 -16.32
CA LEU A 73 -5.21 -1.08 -16.28
C LEU A 73 -6.20 -0.32 -17.16
N LYS A 74 -6.15 1.03 -17.15
CA LYS A 74 -6.92 1.87 -18.07
C LYS A 74 -6.56 1.62 -19.54
N ALA A 75 -5.27 1.46 -19.85
CA ALA A 75 -4.82 1.18 -21.20
C ALA A 75 -5.29 -0.20 -21.69
N LEU A 76 -5.26 -1.22 -20.82
CA LEU A 76 -5.80 -2.55 -21.11
C LEU A 76 -7.32 -2.49 -21.35
N ASP A 77 -8.06 -1.70 -20.55
CA ASP A 77 -9.50 -1.49 -20.73
C ASP A 77 -9.81 -0.88 -22.09
N ALA A 78 -9.13 0.23 -22.41
CA ALA A 78 -9.30 0.97 -23.65
C ALA A 78 -8.95 0.15 -24.90
N LYS A 79 -8.13 -0.90 -24.76
CA LYS A 79 -7.76 -1.83 -25.84
C LYS A 79 -8.59 -3.10 -25.86
N GLY A 80 -9.51 -3.29 -24.91
CA GLY A 80 -10.31 -4.52 -24.80
C GLY A 80 -9.48 -5.75 -24.43
N LEU A 81 -8.27 -5.57 -23.88
CA LEU A 81 -7.33 -6.66 -23.56
C LEU A 81 -7.52 -7.23 -22.15
N GLN A 82 -8.57 -6.81 -21.45
CA GLN A 82 -8.82 -7.25 -20.07
C GLN A 82 -9.43 -8.65 -19.96
N GLU A 83 -10.00 -9.19 -21.04
CA GLU A 83 -10.63 -10.51 -21.05
C GLU A 83 -9.66 -11.65 -20.75
N ASP A 84 -8.35 -11.43 -20.94
CA ASP A 84 -7.30 -12.43 -20.72
C ASP A 84 -6.60 -12.28 -19.35
N LEU A 85 -7.09 -11.40 -18.48
CA LEU A 85 -6.49 -11.13 -17.18
C LEU A 85 -7.56 -10.98 -16.09
N THR A 86 -7.49 -11.80 -15.06
CA THR A 86 -8.21 -11.52 -13.81
C THR A 86 -7.33 -10.62 -12.95
N VAL A 87 -7.81 -9.42 -12.61
CA VAL A 87 -7.06 -8.47 -11.78
C VAL A 87 -7.85 -8.07 -10.55
N ALA A 88 -7.19 -8.07 -9.40
CA ALA A 88 -7.67 -7.42 -8.19
C ALA A 88 -6.69 -6.34 -7.74
N VAL A 89 -7.23 -5.21 -7.34
CA VAL A 89 -6.50 -4.08 -6.74
C VAL A 89 -6.93 -3.98 -5.29
N LYS A 90 -5.95 -4.09 -4.38
CA LYS A 90 -6.17 -3.91 -2.95
C LYS A 90 -5.37 -2.71 -2.45
N LEU A 91 -6.07 -1.75 -1.84
CA LEU A 91 -5.49 -0.59 -1.20
C LEU A 91 -5.79 -0.60 0.31
N ASN A 92 -4.79 -0.81 1.16
CA ASN A 92 -4.97 -0.70 2.62
C ASN A 92 -4.79 0.75 3.11
N SER A 93 -5.10 1.01 4.37
CA SER A 93 -5.18 2.39 4.92
C SER A 93 -4.42 2.52 6.23
N ASN A 94 -3.41 1.68 6.45
CA ASN A 94 -2.74 1.54 7.73
C ASN A 94 -1.28 1.07 7.64
N GLU A 95 -0.66 1.10 6.47
CA GLU A 95 0.73 0.62 6.29
C GLU A 95 1.72 1.44 7.14
N LYS A 96 1.60 2.77 7.15
CA LYS A 96 2.50 3.68 7.86
C LYS A 96 2.39 3.58 9.38
N THR A 97 1.25 3.11 9.87
CA THR A 97 1.04 2.90 11.31
C THR A 97 1.60 1.57 11.82
N GLY A 98 2.07 0.69 10.92
CA GLY A 98 2.54 -0.65 11.28
C GLY A 98 1.45 -1.54 11.89
N LYS A 99 0.17 -1.17 11.72
CA LYS A 99 -0.95 -1.93 12.27
C LYS A 99 -1.11 -3.23 11.47
N LEU A 100 -0.97 -4.35 12.18
CA LEU A 100 -1.10 -5.70 11.61
C LEU A 100 -2.53 -6.09 11.22
N SER A 101 -3.54 -5.22 11.43
CA SER A 101 -4.94 -5.55 11.15
C SER A 101 -5.19 -5.87 9.66
N SER A 102 -4.37 -5.33 8.75
CA SER A 102 -4.48 -5.62 7.32
C SER A 102 -3.78 -6.93 6.90
N ARG A 103 -2.98 -7.55 7.78
CA ARG A 103 -2.17 -8.76 7.47
C ARG A 103 -3.03 -9.94 7.08
N LYS A 104 -4.02 -10.32 7.90
CA LYS A 104 -4.92 -11.44 7.61
C LYS A 104 -5.64 -11.25 6.27
N ASN A 105 -6.08 -10.02 6.00
CA ASN A 105 -6.69 -9.66 4.71
C ASN A 105 -5.70 -9.75 3.54
N HIS A 106 -4.39 -9.55 3.75
CA HIS A 106 -3.38 -9.75 2.71
C HIS A 106 -3.16 -11.23 2.44
N GLU A 107 -2.92 -12.01 3.50
CA GLU A 107 -2.70 -13.45 3.40
C GLU A 107 -3.89 -14.15 2.71
N TYR A 108 -5.12 -13.77 3.07
CA TYR A 108 -6.32 -14.28 2.42
C TYR A 108 -6.38 -13.94 0.93
N GLN A 109 -6.16 -12.68 0.56
CA GLN A 109 -6.22 -12.27 -0.84
C GLN A 109 -5.09 -12.88 -1.66
N VAL A 110 -3.88 -12.95 -1.12
CA VAL A 110 -2.73 -13.59 -1.81
C VAL A 110 -3.03 -15.05 -2.11
N ALA A 111 -3.70 -15.79 -1.22
CA ALA A 111 -4.07 -17.19 -1.44
C ALA A 111 -5.08 -17.39 -2.60
N LEU A 112 -5.82 -16.34 -3.00
CA LEU A 112 -6.79 -16.40 -4.10
C LEU A 112 -6.18 -16.07 -5.46
N HIS A 113 -4.93 -15.58 -5.51
CA HIS A 113 -4.29 -15.08 -6.72
C HIS A 113 -3.03 -15.87 -7.06
N ASP A 114 -2.67 -15.90 -8.34
CA ASP A 114 -1.50 -16.64 -8.82
C ASP A 114 -0.22 -15.80 -8.69
N TYR A 115 -0.35 -14.47 -8.78
CA TYR A 115 0.74 -13.51 -8.64
C TYR A 115 0.29 -12.32 -7.80
N ALA A 116 1.23 -11.75 -7.02
CA ALA A 116 1.02 -10.52 -6.28
C ALA A 116 2.15 -9.52 -6.54
N LEU A 117 1.79 -8.29 -6.91
CA LEU A 117 2.73 -7.19 -7.13
C LEU A 117 2.45 -6.05 -6.15
N VAL A 118 3.46 -5.66 -5.39
CA VAL A 118 3.40 -4.51 -4.48
C VAL A 118 4.02 -3.30 -5.20
N HIS A 119 3.25 -2.22 -5.35
CA HIS A 119 3.69 -1.01 -6.06
C HIS A 119 4.26 0.07 -5.14
N GLU A 120 5.23 -0.31 -4.30
CA GLU A 120 6.01 0.62 -3.49
C GLU A 120 7.23 1.16 -4.26
N VAL A 121 7.79 2.26 -3.76
CA VAL A 121 8.99 2.86 -4.36
C VAL A 121 10.26 2.10 -3.98
N THR A 122 11.10 1.80 -4.97
CA THR A 122 12.39 1.14 -4.79
C THR A 122 13.57 2.10 -4.95
N GLY A 123 13.34 3.30 -5.52
CA GLY A 123 14.39 4.28 -5.85
C GLY A 123 15.33 3.87 -7.00
N THR A 124 15.12 2.70 -7.60
CA THR A 124 15.94 2.13 -8.69
C THR A 124 15.03 1.48 -9.74
N ASN A 125 15.57 1.15 -10.92
CA ASN A 125 14.81 0.41 -11.94
C ASN A 125 14.87 -1.12 -11.71
N ASN A 126 14.74 -1.57 -10.45
CA ASN A 126 14.88 -2.97 -10.07
C ASN A 126 13.57 -3.52 -9.46
N LEU A 127 13.32 -4.80 -9.71
CA LEU A 127 12.27 -5.56 -9.03
C LEU A 127 12.77 -6.07 -7.68
N MET A 128 12.18 -5.57 -6.60
CA MET A 128 12.49 -6.05 -5.25
C MET A 128 11.74 -7.36 -4.97
N ARG A 129 12.49 -8.46 -4.82
CA ARG A 129 11.94 -9.79 -4.51
C ARG A 129 11.84 -10.08 -3.02
N VAL A 130 12.75 -9.51 -2.22
CA VAL A 130 12.86 -9.76 -0.77
C VAL A 130 13.27 -8.47 -0.07
N ARG A 131 12.75 -8.25 1.13
CA ARG A 131 13.18 -7.18 2.05
C ARG A 131 13.55 -7.78 3.40
N LYS A 132 14.45 -7.12 4.12
CA LYS A 132 14.76 -7.48 5.50
C LYS A 132 13.53 -7.28 6.38
N GLY A 133 13.30 -8.20 7.32
CA GLY A 133 12.32 -8.00 8.39
C GLY A 133 12.76 -6.88 9.33
N LEU A 134 11.79 -6.27 10.01
CA LEU A 134 12.01 -5.23 11.00
C LEU A 134 11.48 -5.70 12.36
N GLY A 135 12.30 -5.56 13.40
CA GLY A 135 11.94 -5.86 14.78
C GLY A 135 12.18 -4.64 15.66
N TYR A 136 11.26 -4.40 16.60
CA TYR A 136 11.37 -3.32 17.58
C TYR A 136 11.37 -3.91 18.99
N ALA A 137 12.32 -3.49 19.81
CA ALA A 137 12.34 -3.77 21.25
C ALA A 137 12.12 -2.46 22.02
N ARG A 138 11.27 -2.50 23.04
CA ARG A 138 11.08 -1.40 23.98
C ARG A 138 11.50 -1.87 25.36
N TYR A 139 12.50 -1.20 25.94
CA TYR A 139 12.89 -1.38 27.32
C TYR A 139 12.25 -0.28 28.16
N VAL A 140 11.58 -0.69 29.24
CA VAL A 140 10.96 0.24 30.20
C VAL A 140 11.66 0.00 31.54
N VAL A 141 12.34 1.03 32.05
CA VAL A 141 12.98 0.99 33.37
C VAL A 141 12.19 1.87 34.31
N ASN A 142 11.66 1.29 35.37
CA ASN A 142 10.93 2.01 36.40
C ASN A 142 11.83 2.12 37.63
N GLY A 143 12.21 3.35 37.99
CA GLY A 143 12.86 3.65 39.26
C GLY A 143 11.86 3.76 40.41
N LYS A 144 12.37 3.94 41.63
CA LYS A 144 11.59 4.42 42.77
C LYS A 144 12.09 5.83 43.11
N ALA A 145 11.18 6.73 43.44
CA ALA A 145 11.50 8.02 44.04
C ALA A 145 11.97 7.82 45.49
#